data_AF-A0A353F314-F1
#
_entry.id   AF-A0A353F314-F1
#
_cell.length_a   1.000
_cell.length_b   1.000
_cell.length_c   1.000
_cell.angle_alpha   90.00
_cell.angle_beta   90.00
_cell.angle_gamma   90.00
#
_symmetry.space_group_name_H-M   'P 1'
#
loop_
_entity.id
_entity.type
_entity.pdbx_description
1 polymer ?
#
loop_
_entity_poly.entity_id
_entity_poly.type
_entity_poly.pdbx_seq_one_letter_code
_entity_poly.pdbx_strand_id
1 'polypeptide(L)'
;ATLIDASIKGYEFVWEPLSGERRENFYRDFRRFGTYFGLREEVGPQGYIEFEKYYDEMLSGDLLGSHPLCAEVAAAVVWPKKPWRDRMLGKAGDFLPIETLPAMIRERLGLESTGWSRGRMKILQKVAPVAFRSLPKWVTYYPESYRAEMSMED
;
A
#
# COMPACT_ATOMS: atom_id res chain seq x y z
N ALA A 1 -10.40 2.25 0.62
CA ALA A 1 -9.63 3.42 0.15
C ALA A 1 -8.12 3.17 0.22
N THR A 2 -7.53 3.00 1.41
CA THR A 2 -6.08 2.78 1.61
C THR A 2 -5.50 1.59 0.84
N LEU A 3 -6.24 0.48 0.72
CA LEU A 3 -5.81 -0.68 -0.08
C LEU A 3 -5.61 -0.36 -1.56
N ILE A 4 -6.47 0.48 -2.15
CA ILE A 4 -6.40 0.86 -3.56
C ILE A 4 -5.15 1.72 -3.78
N ASP A 5 -4.96 2.75 -2.97
CA ASP A 5 -3.80 3.64 -3.01
C ASP A 5 -2.48 2.88 -2.79
N ALA A 6 -2.41 2.04 -1.76
CA ALA A 6 -1.22 1.24 -1.47
C ALA A 6 -0.91 0.23 -2.58
N SER A 7 -1.92 -0.37 -3.22
CA SER A 7 -1.72 -1.31 -4.33
C SER A 7 -1.16 -0.61 -5.56
N ILE A 8 -1.72 0.54 -5.93
CA ILE A 8 -1.22 1.35 -7.06
C ILE A 8 0.20 1.82 -6.78
N LYS A 9 0.44 2.45 -5.62
CA LYS A 9 1.78 2.91 -5.24
C LYS A 9 2.78 1.76 -5.15
N GLY A 10 2.38 0.61 -4.63
CA GLY A 10 3.22 -0.58 -4.55
C GLY A 10 3.58 -1.14 -5.93
N TYR A 11 2.63 -1.16 -6.88
CA TYR A 11 2.91 -1.53 -8.26
C TYR A 11 3.91 -0.54 -8.89
N GLU A 12 3.61 0.76 -8.85
CA GLU A 12 4.42 1.81 -9.47
C GLU A 12 5.78 2.03 -8.78
N PHE A 13 5.94 1.52 -7.55
CA PHE A 13 7.21 1.50 -6.85
C PHE A 13 8.23 0.57 -7.53
N VAL A 14 7.75 -0.49 -8.18
CA VAL A 14 8.58 -1.52 -8.82
C VAL A 14 8.54 -1.40 -10.35
N TRP A 15 7.36 -1.09 -10.87
CA TRP A 15 7.04 -1.06 -12.30
C TRP A 15 6.86 0.37 -12.79
N GLU A 16 6.49 0.52 -14.04
CA GLU A 16 6.13 1.80 -14.64
C GLU A 16 4.80 2.36 -14.10
N PRO A 17 4.61 3.68 -14.18
CA PRO A 17 3.33 4.30 -13.85
C PRO A 17 2.16 3.70 -14.64
N LEU A 18 1.04 3.48 -13.97
CA LEU A 18 -0.19 3.04 -14.62
C LEU A 18 -0.81 4.19 -15.42
N SER A 19 -1.30 3.89 -16.61
CA SER A 19 -2.12 4.84 -17.37
C SER A 19 -3.42 5.16 -16.62
N GLY A 20 -4.01 6.33 -16.91
CA GLY A 20 -5.29 6.73 -16.31
C GLY A 20 -6.39 5.70 -16.53
N GLU A 21 -6.45 5.08 -17.71
CA GLU A 21 -7.39 4.00 -18.02
C GLU A 21 -7.16 2.75 -17.14
N ARG A 22 -5.90 2.33 -16.96
CA ARG A 22 -5.59 1.19 -16.09
C ARG A 22 -5.94 1.47 -14.63
N ARG A 23 -5.74 2.71 -14.16
CA ARG A 23 -6.15 3.14 -12.81
C ARG A 23 -7.68 3.13 -12.64
N GLU A 24 -8.41 3.62 -13.63
CA GLU A 24 -9.88 3.59 -13.64
C GLU A 24 -10.43 2.16 -13.63
N ASN A 25 -9.89 1.27 -14.48
CA ASN A 25 -10.33 -0.13 -14.52
C ASN A 25 -10.02 -0.84 -13.19
N PHE A 26 -8.81 -0.68 -12.65
CA PHE A 26 -8.44 -1.23 -11.35
C PHE A 26 -9.36 -0.74 -10.23
N TYR A 27 -9.72 0.56 -10.25
CA TYR A 27 -10.64 1.14 -9.28
C TYR A 27 -12.04 0.52 -9.36
N ARG A 28 -12.58 0.36 -10.58
CA ARG A 28 -13.89 -0.28 -10.81
C ARG A 28 -13.93 -1.72 -10.32
N ASP A 29 -12.87 -2.49 -10.61
CA ASP A 29 -12.75 -3.86 -10.11
C ASP A 29 -12.73 -3.90 -8.58
N PHE A 30 -11.98 -2.99 -7.94
CA PHE A 30 -11.94 -2.88 -6.49
C PHE A 30 -13.27 -2.42 -5.87
N ARG A 31 -14.06 -1.60 -6.57
CA ARG A 31 -15.43 -1.25 -6.14
C ARG A 31 -16.33 -2.47 -6.14
N ARG A 32 -16.28 -3.27 -7.20
CA ARG A 32 -17.01 -4.54 -7.27
C ARG A 32 -16.56 -5.50 -6.17
N PHE A 33 -15.26 -5.59 -5.90
CA PHE A 33 -14.75 -6.37 -4.78
C PHE A 33 -15.28 -5.87 -3.42
N GLY A 34 -15.46 -4.56 -3.26
CA GLY A 34 -16.04 -3.95 -2.07
C GLY A 34 -17.47 -4.42 -1.75
N THR A 35 -18.25 -4.84 -2.75
CA THR A 35 -19.62 -5.32 -2.52
C THR A 35 -19.65 -6.66 -1.78
N TYR A 36 -18.59 -7.47 -1.91
CA TYR A 36 -18.43 -8.69 -1.12
C TYR A 36 -18.24 -8.42 0.38
N PHE A 37 -17.87 -7.19 0.75
CA PHE A 37 -17.77 -6.72 2.14
C PHE A 37 -19.01 -5.93 2.59
N GLY A 38 -20.09 -5.94 1.79
CA GLY A 38 -21.36 -5.29 2.11
C GLY A 38 -21.45 -3.81 1.75
N LEU A 39 -20.49 -3.27 0.99
CA LEU A 39 -20.62 -1.92 0.43
C LEU A 39 -21.64 -1.94 -0.72
N ARG A 40 -22.60 -1.01 -0.70
CA ARG A 40 -23.51 -0.83 -1.83
C ARG A 40 -22.80 -0.10 -2.96
N GLU A 41 -23.14 -0.42 -4.20
CA GLU A 41 -22.48 0.17 -5.37
C GLU A 41 -22.62 1.70 -5.40
N GLU A 42 -23.73 2.26 -4.90
CA GLU A 42 -23.97 3.70 -4.92
C GLU A 42 -23.16 4.46 -3.85
N VAL A 43 -22.46 3.75 -2.96
CA VAL A 43 -21.71 4.35 -1.85
C VAL A 43 -20.26 4.59 -2.24
N GLY A 44 -19.80 5.82 -2.03
CA GLY A 44 -18.42 6.24 -2.25
C GLY A 44 -18.18 6.84 -3.63
N PRO A 45 -16.91 7.12 -3.97
CA PRO A 45 -16.56 7.73 -5.25
C PRO A 45 -16.93 6.83 -6.43
N GLN A 46 -17.38 7.43 -7.52
CA GLN A 46 -17.90 6.68 -8.67
C GLN A 46 -16.84 6.39 -9.73
N GLY A 47 -15.77 7.17 -9.76
CA GLY A 47 -14.61 6.97 -10.63
C GLY A 47 -13.29 7.21 -9.89
N TYR A 48 -12.18 6.89 -10.53
CA TYR A 48 -10.86 6.99 -9.93
C TYR A 48 -10.48 8.43 -9.58
N ILE A 49 -10.84 9.41 -10.42
CA ILE A 49 -10.59 10.84 -10.16
C ILE A 49 -11.34 11.31 -8.89
N GLU A 50 -12.60 10.90 -8.73
CA GLU A 50 -13.36 11.21 -7.52
C GLU A 50 -12.76 10.52 -6.30
N PHE A 51 -12.23 9.31 -6.49
CA PHE A 51 -11.53 8.58 -5.44
C PHE A 51 -10.25 9.29 -5.00
N GLU A 52 -9.43 9.78 -5.92
CA GLU A 52 -8.23 10.57 -5.58
C GLU A 52 -8.61 11.78 -4.75
N LYS A 53 -9.62 12.54 -5.18
CA LYS A 53 -10.12 13.70 -4.43
C LYS A 53 -10.61 13.31 -3.02
N TYR A 54 -11.46 12.29 -2.93
CA TYR A 54 -11.96 11.79 -1.65
C TYR A 54 -10.82 11.34 -0.73
N TYR A 55 -9.81 10.66 -1.28
CA TYR A 55 -8.68 10.18 -0.52
C TYR A 55 -7.83 11.33 0.01
N ASP A 56 -7.55 12.34 -0.81
CA ASP A 56 -6.82 13.54 -0.39
C ASP A 56 -7.58 14.34 0.68
N GLU A 57 -8.91 14.44 0.56
CA GLU A 57 -9.77 15.03 1.60
C GLU A 57 -9.70 14.23 2.91
N MET A 58 -9.74 12.90 2.85
CA MET A 58 -9.60 12.04 4.04
C MET A 58 -8.21 12.16 4.67
N LEU A 59 -7.16 12.27 3.87
CA LEU A 59 -5.80 12.44 4.34
C LEU A 59 -5.57 13.80 4.99
N SER A 60 -6.16 14.86 4.44
CA SER A 60 -6.04 16.24 4.94
C SER A 60 -6.97 16.57 6.10
N GLY A 61 -8.04 15.79 6.28
CA GLY A 61 -8.99 15.95 7.38
C GLY A 61 -8.43 15.57 8.76
N ASP A 62 -9.19 15.89 9.79
CA ASP A 62 -8.77 15.68 11.18
C ASP A 62 -9.08 14.29 11.74
N LEU A 63 -9.83 13.46 11.00
CA LEU A 63 -10.26 12.16 11.50
C LEU A 63 -9.10 11.17 11.67
N LEU A 64 -8.18 11.09 10.70
CA LEU A 64 -7.09 10.11 10.71
C LEU A 64 -6.05 10.46 11.76
N GLY A 65 -5.81 9.52 12.69
CA GLY A 65 -4.89 9.72 13.82
C GLY A 65 -5.44 10.62 14.93
N SER A 66 -6.74 10.95 14.94
CA SER A 66 -7.36 11.81 15.97
C SER A 66 -7.42 11.19 17.36
N HIS A 67 -7.51 9.86 17.46
CA HIS A 67 -7.70 9.16 18.72
C HIS A 67 -6.38 8.52 19.20
N PRO A 68 -6.02 8.58 20.50
CA PRO A 68 -4.76 8.00 21.02
C PRO A 68 -4.55 6.52 20.65
N LEU A 69 -5.63 5.74 20.63
CA LEU A 69 -5.61 4.34 20.19
C LEU A 69 -5.04 4.15 18.78
N CYS A 70 -5.16 5.13 17.87
CA CYS A 70 -4.56 5.06 16.55
C CYS A 70 -3.03 4.92 16.62
N ALA A 71 -2.38 5.71 17.47
CA ALA A 71 -0.94 5.65 17.68
C ALA A 71 -0.52 4.31 18.32
N GLU A 72 -1.31 3.81 19.28
CA GLU A 72 -1.06 2.50 19.90
C GLU A 72 -1.14 1.35 18.88
N VAL A 73 -2.18 1.34 18.04
CA VAL A 73 -2.36 0.34 16.99
C VAL A 73 -1.25 0.46 15.94
N ALA A 74 -0.91 1.67 15.51
CA ALA A 74 0.18 1.90 14.57
C ALA A 74 1.51 1.36 15.13
N ALA A 75 1.84 1.67 16.39
CA ALA A 75 3.04 1.16 17.03
C ALA A 75 3.04 -0.38 17.15
N ALA A 76 1.88 -0.99 17.42
CA ALA A 76 1.76 -2.45 17.49
C ALA A 76 1.96 -3.12 16.12
N VAL A 77 1.52 -2.49 15.03
CA VAL A 77 1.70 -2.97 13.66
C VAL A 77 3.13 -2.78 13.17
N VAL A 78 3.75 -1.61 13.43
CA VAL A 78 5.11 -1.28 12.97
C VAL A 78 6.17 -2.02 13.80
N TRP A 79 5.97 -2.12 15.12
CA TRP A 79 6.90 -2.76 16.04
C TRP A 79 6.22 -3.88 16.84
N PRO A 80 5.83 -5.00 16.19
CA PRO A 80 5.25 -6.14 16.86
C PRO A 80 6.20 -6.66 17.95
N LYS A 81 5.66 -6.92 19.14
CA LYS A 81 6.46 -7.29 20.32
C LYS A 81 6.73 -8.79 20.43
N LYS A 82 5.86 -9.62 19.87
CA LYS A 82 5.91 -11.09 19.95
C LYS A 82 5.31 -11.72 18.70
N PRO A 83 5.75 -12.94 18.32
CA PRO A 83 6.98 -13.64 18.74
C PRO A 83 8.27 -12.89 18.34
N TRP A 84 9.43 -13.32 18.85
CA TRP A 84 10.71 -12.63 18.67
C TRP A 84 11.11 -12.44 17.19
N ARG A 85 10.75 -13.40 16.33
CA ARG A 85 10.92 -13.33 14.87
C ARG A 85 10.20 -12.13 14.27
N ASP A 86 8.96 -11.89 14.67
CA ASP A 86 8.14 -10.80 14.16
C ASP A 86 8.69 -9.46 14.67
N ARG A 87 9.18 -9.42 15.90
CA ARG A 87 9.90 -8.24 16.43
C ARG A 87 11.14 -7.88 15.61
N MET A 88 11.90 -8.87 15.17
CA MET A 88 13.07 -8.65 14.31
C MET A 88 12.62 -8.16 12.92
N LEU A 89 11.61 -8.79 12.32
CA LEU A 89 11.03 -8.38 11.05
C LEU A 89 10.47 -6.95 11.11
N GLY A 90 9.78 -6.59 12.19
CA GLY A 90 9.26 -5.25 12.43
C GLY A 90 10.37 -4.20 12.45
N LYS A 91 11.44 -4.42 13.21
CA LYS A 91 12.63 -3.52 13.19
C LYS A 91 13.34 -3.48 11.83
N ALA A 92 13.33 -4.59 11.10
CA ALA A 92 13.90 -4.64 9.77
C ALA A 92 12.98 -3.97 8.73
N GLY A 93 11.68 -3.91 8.94
CA GLY A 93 10.69 -3.39 7.98
C GLY A 93 10.09 -2.04 8.34
N ASP A 94 10.35 -1.50 9.54
CA ASP A 94 9.70 -0.32 10.10
C ASP A 94 9.72 0.92 9.20
N PHE A 95 10.81 1.11 8.46
CA PHE A 95 10.95 2.21 7.51
C PHE A 95 9.89 2.19 6.40
N LEU A 96 9.32 1.04 6.05
CA LEU A 96 8.28 0.91 5.02
C LEU A 96 7.00 1.67 5.41
N PRO A 97 6.29 1.29 6.49
CA PRO A 97 5.09 2.02 6.92
C PRO A 97 5.42 3.46 7.35
N ILE A 98 6.59 3.73 7.94
CA ILE A 98 6.96 5.09 8.37
C ILE A 98 7.09 6.03 7.16
N GLU A 99 7.85 5.66 6.14
CA GLU A 99 8.17 6.56 5.03
C GLU A 99 7.09 6.57 3.94
N THR A 100 6.17 5.59 3.91
CA THR A 100 5.03 5.58 2.97
C THR A 100 3.86 6.43 3.45
N LEU A 101 3.74 6.69 4.76
CA LEU A 101 2.70 7.55 5.31
C LEU A 101 2.98 9.04 5.02
N PRO A 102 1.94 9.83 4.69
CA PRO A 102 2.04 11.29 4.64
C PRO A 102 2.51 11.87 5.98
N ALA A 103 3.29 12.96 5.93
CA ALA A 103 3.95 13.54 7.10
C ALA A 103 2.97 13.87 8.24
N MET A 104 1.80 14.44 7.91
CA MET A 104 0.80 14.82 8.91
C MET A 104 0.23 13.60 9.67
N ILE A 105 -0.10 12.52 8.96
CA ILE A 105 -0.62 11.29 9.60
C ILE A 105 0.49 10.63 10.42
N ARG A 106 1.70 10.62 9.89
CA ARG A 106 2.87 10.05 10.55
C ARG A 106 3.10 10.72 11.91
N GLU A 107 3.03 12.05 11.98
CA GLU A 107 3.14 12.83 13.21
C GLU A 107 2.02 12.48 14.20
N ARG A 108 0.76 12.45 13.74
CA ARG A 108 -0.39 12.07 14.59
C ARG A 108 -0.29 10.65 15.15
N LEU A 109 0.35 9.74 14.42
CA LEU A 109 0.58 8.36 14.86
C LEU A 109 1.85 8.19 15.72
N GLY A 110 2.62 9.27 15.97
CA GLY A 110 3.86 9.21 16.74
C GLY A 110 4.98 8.43 16.04
N LEU A 111 4.94 8.36 14.70
CA LEU A 111 5.96 7.70 13.90
C LEU A 111 7.01 8.70 13.46
N GLU A 112 8.29 8.44 13.72
CA GLU A 112 9.36 9.38 13.38
C GLU A 112 10.08 8.98 12.09
N SER A 113 10.14 9.91 11.13
CA SER A 113 11.01 9.77 9.96
C SER A 113 12.42 10.24 10.31
N THR A 114 13.35 9.30 10.35
CA THR A 114 14.76 9.54 10.65
C THR A 114 15.58 9.62 9.37
N GLY A 115 16.81 10.15 9.46
CA GLY A 115 17.74 10.09 8.32
C GLY A 115 18.03 8.65 7.86
N TRP A 116 18.03 7.72 8.81
CA TRP A 116 18.24 6.29 8.56
C TRP A 116 17.05 5.66 7.82
N SER A 117 15.81 5.85 8.27
CA SER A 117 14.62 5.31 7.60
C SER A 117 14.48 5.84 6.18
N ARG A 118 14.72 7.15 5.97
CA ARG A 118 14.77 7.77 4.64
C ARG A 118 15.87 7.16 3.76
N GLY A 119 17.05 6.93 4.32
CA GLY A 119 18.16 6.27 3.62
C GLY A 119 17.79 4.88 3.13
N ARG A 120 17.19 4.05 4.01
CA ARG A 120 16.71 2.70 3.68
C ARG A 120 15.64 2.72 2.61
N MET A 121 14.67 3.63 2.70
CA MET A 121 13.62 3.79 1.69
C MET A 121 14.21 4.18 0.32
N LYS A 122 15.18 5.11 0.27
CA LYS A 122 15.86 5.48 -0.98
C LYS A 122 16.64 4.33 -1.60
N ILE A 123 17.30 3.50 -0.79
CA ILE A 123 17.99 2.30 -1.27
C ILE A 123 16.96 1.33 -1.85
N LEU A 124 15.87 1.08 -1.13
CA LEU A 124 14.82 0.19 -1.58
C LEU A 124 14.20 0.65 -2.91
N GLN A 125 13.91 1.94 -3.07
CA GLN A 125 13.40 2.53 -4.32
C GLN A 125 14.32 2.28 -5.52
N LYS A 126 15.64 2.26 -5.30
CA LYS A 126 16.61 2.00 -6.37
C LYS A 126 16.78 0.52 -6.67
N VAL A 127 16.74 -0.32 -5.63
CA VAL A 127 17.06 -1.75 -5.75
C VAL A 127 15.83 -2.57 -6.16
N ALA A 128 14.64 -2.24 -5.66
CA ALA A 128 13.44 -3.05 -5.88
C ALA A 128 13.07 -3.20 -7.37
N PRO A 129 13.01 -2.15 -8.21
CA PRO A 129 12.73 -2.32 -9.64
C PRO A 129 13.70 -3.28 -10.33
N VAL A 130 14.99 -3.21 -10.00
CA VAL A 130 16.03 -4.06 -10.59
C VAL A 130 15.89 -5.50 -10.10
N ALA A 131 15.68 -5.69 -8.80
CA ALA A 131 15.51 -7.01 -8.20
C ALA A 131 14.27 -7.71 -8.76
N PHE A 132 13.10 -7.08 -8.74
CA PHE A 132 11.85 -7.70 -9.23
C PHE A 132 11.85 -7.95 -10.74
N ARG A 133 12.54 -7.14 -11.55
CA ARG A 133 12.66 -7.36 -13.01
C ARG A 133 13.65 -8.47 -13.38
N SER A 134 14.62 -8.76 -12.51
CA SER A 134 15.62 -9.83 -12.74
C SER A 134 15.26 -11.15 -12.08
N LEU A 135 14.29 -11.15 -11.15
CA LEU A 135 13.81 -12.37 -10.52
C LEU A 135 13.01 -13.23 -11.50
N PRO A 136 13.16 -14.57 -11.44
CA PRO A 136 12.37 -15.50 -12.26
C PRO A 136 10.86 -15.29 -12.08
N LYS A 137 10.07 -15.51 -13.14
CA LYS A 137 8.60 -15.35 -13.12
C LYS A 137 7.92 -16.13 -11.99
N TRP A 138 8.43 -17.29 -11.57
CA TRP A 138 7.86 -18.07 -10.46
C TRP A 138 7.96 -17.40 -9.08
N VAL A 139 8.83 -16.40 -8.92
CA VAL A 139 8.94 -15.57 -7.70
C VAL A 139 8.04 -14.35 -7.78
N THR A 140 7.91 -13.78 -8.98
CA THR A 140 7.25 -12.48 -9.20
C THR A 140 5.75 -12.63 -9.49
N TYR A 141 5.32 -13.75 -10.08
CA TYR A 141 3.93 -14.00 -10.42
C TYR A 141 3.26 -14.81 -9.30
N TYR A 142 2.01 -14.46 -9.01
CA TYR A 142 1.18 -15.29 -8.15
C TYR A 142 0.94 -16.64 -8.86
N PRO A 143 1.09 -17.79 -8.17
CA PRO A 143 1.05 -19.12 -8.82
C PRO A 143 -0.23 -19.36 -9.62
N GLU A 144 -1.34 -18.76 -9.21
CA GLU A 144 -2.65 -18.85 -9.84
C GLU A 144 -2.76 -17.92 -11.05
N SER A 145 -2.15 -16.72 -11.02
CA SER A 145 -2.12 -15.83 -12.19
C SER A 145 -1.23 -16.40 -13.29
N TYR A 146 -0.10 -17.02 -12.91
CA TYR A 146 0.79 -17.70 -13.86
C TYR A 146 0.11 -18.91 -14.51
N ARG A 147 -0.66 -19.70 -13.74
CA ARG A 147 -1.45 -20.82 -14.29
C ARG A 147 -2.57 -20.36 -15.22
N ALA A 148 -3.23 -19.24 -14.91
CA ALA A 148 -4.25 -18.67 -15.78
C ALA A 148 -3.67 -18.17 -17.11
N GLU A 149 -2.52 -17.48 -17.07
CA GLU A 149 -1.80 -17.02 -18.27
C GLU A 149 -1.43 -18.19 -19.18
N MET A 150 -0.85 -19.26 -18.63
CA MET A 150 -0.50 -20.47 -19.39
C MET A 150 -1.73 -21.20 -19.97
N SER A 151 -2.90 -21.12 -19.32
CA SER A 151 -4.13 -21.74 -19.83
C SER A 151 -4.85 -20.93 -20.91
N MET A 152 -4.42 -19.69 -21.16
CA MET A 152 -4.94 -18.81 -22.23
C MET A 152 -4.05 -18.84 -23.48
N GLU A 153 -2.87 -19.47 -23.40
CA GLU A 153 -1.93 -19.67 -24.52
C GLU A 153 -2.14 -21.02 -25.27
N ASP A 154 -2.96 -21.93 -24.72
CA ASP A 154 -3.44 -23.17 -25.35
C ASP A 154 -4.79 -22.99 -26.06
#